data_AF-A0ABC8TGD6-F1
#
_entry.id   AF-A0ABC8TGD6-F1
#
_cell.length_a   1.000
_cell.length_b   1.000
_cell.length_c   1.000
_cell.angle_alpha   90.00
_cell.angle_beta   90.00
_cell.angle_gamma   90.00
#
_symmetry.space_group_name_H-M   'P 1'
#
loop_
_entity.id
_entity.type
_entity.pdbx_description
1 polymer ?
#
loop_
_entity_poly.entity_id
_entity_poly.type
_entity_poly.pdbx_seq_one_letter_code
_entity_poly.pdbx_strand_id
1 'polypeptide(L)'
;MQSLRDEDCYNLDDDDGENQSEEGDFERRQLKHEMKESRQMTWMEEEDRRHSVSNASGRSSQPSSSGIKHRSPRSYSVKEGASMPVSGLDPYMFPSKQKSIKGMFSSANLKKVGKAISKFFLFNVIPFNAADSGPYYQSMIDTIADAGPGIKGLTGYQIGSSYLEEEVQELDVYISSMKLIS
;
A
#
# COMPACT_ATOMS: atom_id res chain seq x y z
N MET A 1 -10.27 50.10 -16.91
CA MET A 1 -10.95 49.26 -15.89
C MET A 1 -10.36 47.86 -16.05
N GLN A 2 -9.25 47.60 -15.36
CA GLN A 2 -9.17 46.83 -14.10
C GLN A 2 -9.50 45.35 -14.33
N SER A 3 -8.70 44.35 -13.99
CA SER A 3 -7.32 44.17 -13.52
C SER A 3 -7.14 42.65 -13.52
N LEU A 4 -5.95 42.16 -13.85
CA LEU A 4 -5.57 40.76 -13.65
C LEU A 4 -5.94 40.29 -12.24
N ARG A 5 -6.48 39.07 -12.16
CA ARG A 5 -6.29 38.15 -11.03
C ARG A 5 -5.98 36.78 -11.63
N ASP A 6 -4.72 36.65 -12.02
CA ASP A 6 -3.95 35.43 -11.76
C ASP A 6 -3.87 35.22 -10.22
N GLU A 7 -3.39 34.05 -9.79
CA GLU A 7 -3.29 33.54 -8.40
C GLU A 7 -4.61 32.90 -7.89
N ASP A 8 -4.74 31.59 -7.64
CA ASP A 8 -3.79 30.66 -7.02
C ASP A 8 -3.90 29.24 -7.64
N CYS A 9 -2.98 28.94 -8.55
CA CYS A 9 -2.72 27.61 -9.07
C CYS A 9 -1.80 26.88 -8.09
N TYR A 10 -2.29 25.80 -7.48
CA TYR A 10 -1.54 24.74 -6.79
C TYR A 10 -0.22 25.14 -6.12
N ASN A 11 -0.29 25.62 -4.87
CA ASN A 11 0.82 25.41 -3.94
C ASN A 11 0.81 23.93 -3.51
N LEU A 12 1.43 23.09 -4.34
CA LEU A 12 1.91 21.78 -3.92
C LEU A 12 3.19 22.03 -3.13
N ASP A 13 3.03 22.37 -1.85
CA ASP A 13 4.14 22.25 -0.93
C ASP A 13 4.58 20.78 -0.94
N ASP A 14 5.80 20.57 -1.42
CA ASP A 14 6.54 19.32 -1.38
C ASP A 14 6.81 18.92 0.08
N ASP A 15 5.79 18.44 0.78
CA ASP A 15 5.98 17.75 2.06
C ASP A 15 6.21 16.26 1.75
N ASP A 16 7.51 15.98 1.60
CA ASP A 16 8.19 14.74 1.95
C ASP A 16 7.51 14.06 3.16
N GLY A 17 6.66 13.10 2.86
CA GLY A 17 6.03 12.21 3.82
C GLY A 17 6.03 10.80 3.27
N GLU A 18 7.21 10.18 3.22
CA GLU A 18 7.39 8.80 2.78
C GLU A 18 6.52 7.83 3.61
N ASN A 19 5.39 7.41 3.05
CA ASN A 19 4.69 6.21 3.51
C ASN A 19 4.82 5.14 2.43
N GLN A 20 5.85 4.32 2.61
CA GLN A 20 6.28 3.22 1.73
C GLN A 20 5.07 2.32 1.43
N SER A 21 4.65 2.31 0.16
CA SER A 21 3.74 1.29 -0.36
C SER A 21 4.55 0.00 -0.58
N GLU A 22 3.97 -1.16 -0.25
CA GLU A 22 4.60 -2.47 -0.50
C GLU A 22 4.92 -2.70 -2.00
N GLU A 23 4.24 -1.98 -2.90
CA GLU A 23 4.54 -1.91 -4.34
C GLU A 23 5.87 -1.17 -4.60
N GLY A 24 6.13 -0.06 -3.90
CA GLY A 24 7.43 0.60 -3.89
C GLY A 24 8.53 -0.26 -3.27
N ASP A 25 8.20 -1.16 -2.34
CA ASP A 25 9.15 -2.12 -1.77
C ASP A 25 9.48 -3.26 -2.75
N PHE A 26 8.55 -3.68 -3.59
CA PHE A 26 8.84 -4.65 -4.66
C PHE A 26 9.73 -4.01 -5.73
N GLU A 27 9.39 -2.81 -6.20
CA GLU A 27 10.16 -2.08 -7.21
C GLU A 27 11.55 -1.68 -6.70
N ARG A 28 11.66 -1.26 -5.43
CA ARG A 28 12.96 -1.00 -4.76
C ARG A 28 13.80 -2.26 -4.60
N ARG A 29 13.19 -3.43 -4.39
CA ARG A 29 13.89 -4.72 -4.35
C ARG A 29 14.41 -5.11 -5.73
N GLN A 30 13.60 -4.94 -6.77
CA GLN A 30 14.00 -5.17 -8.16
C GLN A 30 15.16 -4.24 -8.57
N LEU A 31 15.04 -2.94 -8.34
CA LEU A 31 16.08 -1.96 -8.64
C LEU A 31 17.39 -2.23 -7.89
N LYS A 32 17.31 -2.62 -6.61
CA LYS A 32 18.50 -3.02 -5.83
C LYS A 32 19.14 -4.30 -6.36
N HIS A 33 18.34 -5.26 -6.82
CA HIS A 33 18.84 -6.48 -7.43
C HIS A 33 19.60 -6.16 -8.71
N GLU A 34 18.98 -5.40 -9.60
CA GLU A 34 19.53 -5.01 -10.89
C GLU A 34 20.79 -4.13 -10.75
N MET A 35 20.81 -3.23 -9.76
CA MET A 35 22.01 -2.42 -9.48
C MET A 35 23.14 -3.24 -8.82
N LYS A 36 22.82 -4.31 -8.09
CA LYS A 36 23.81 -5.24 -7.55
C LYS A 36 24.39 -6.14 -8.65
N GLU A 37 23.54 -6.61 -9.57
CA GLU A 37 23.96 -7.37 -10.75
C GLU A 37 24.80 -6.51 -11.69
N SER A 38 24.39 -5.27 -11.97
CA SER A 38 25.18 -4.32 -12.77
C SER A 38 26.56 -4.09 -12.16
N ARG A 39 26.64 -3.90 -10.83
CA ARG A 39 27.93 -3.78 -10.14
C ARG A 39 28.74 -5.06 -10.29
N GLN A 40 28.13 -6.23 -10.10
CA GLN A 40 28.83 -7.52 -10.23
C GLN A 40 29.38 -7.72 -11.65
N MET A 41 28.61 -7.37 -12.69
CA MET A 41 29.05 -7.41 -14.07
C MET A 41 30.21 -6.45 -14.33
N THR A 42 30.17 -5.22 -13.80
CA THR A 42 31.30 -4.29 -13.93
C THR A 42 32.56 -4.77 -13.21
N TRP A 43 32.43 -5.43 -12.06
CA TRP A 43 33.57 -6.01 -11.34
C TRP A 43 34.17 -7.20 -12.09
N MET A 44 33.34 -8.06 -12.68
CA MET A 44 33.80 -9.18 -13.51
C MET A 44 34.45 -8.69 -14.81
N GLU A 45 33.87 -7.69 -15.48
CA GLU A 45 34.45 -7.05 -16.66
C GLU A 45 35.77 -6.35 -16.33
N GLU A 46 35.88 -5.74 -15.14
CA GLU A 46 37.13 -5.14 -14.66
C GLU A 46 38.17 -6.20 -14.26
N GLU A 47 37.78 -7.34 -13.68
CA GLU A 47 38.68 -8.47 -13.42
C GLU A 47 39.18 -9.11 -14.72
N ASP A 48 38.32 -9.32 -15.72
CA ASP A 48 38.74 -9.79 -17.05
C ASP A 48 39.68 -8.80 -17.72
N ARG A 49 39.42 -7.49 -17.56
CA ARG A 49 40.31 -6.43 -18.04
C ARG A 49 41.64 -6.39 -17.27
N ARG A 50 41.67 -6.80 -16.00
CA ARG A 50 42.89 -6.94 -15.19
C ARG A 50 43.65 -8.24 -15.49
N HIS A 51 42.96 -9.33 -15.83
CA HIS A 51 43.58 -10.61 -16.22
C HIS A 51 44.16 -10.58 -17.64
N SER A 52 43.63 -9.72 -18.52
CA SER A 52 44.26 -9.41 -19.81
C SER A 52 45.58 -8.62 -19.66
N VAL A 53 45.80 -7.96 -18.52
CA VAL A 53 47.03 -7.22 -18.21
C VAL A 53 47.75 -7.87 -17.01
N SER A 54 48.05 -9.16 -17.13
CA SER A 54 48.93 -9.83 -16.18
C SER A 54 50.40 -9.66 -16.58
N ASN A 55 51.07 -8.72 -15.90
CA ASN A 55 52.46 -8.92 -15.48
C ASN A 55 52.72 -8.16 -14.17
N ALA A 56 53.22 -8.91 -13.18
CA ALA A 56 53.91 -8.52 -11.95
C ALA A 56 53.11 -8.22 -10.65
N SER A 57 53.11 -9.24 -9.78
CA SER A 57 53.68 -9.20 -8.41
C SER A 57 52.94 -8.53 -7.22
N GLY A 58 52.58 -9.35 -6.21
CA GLY A 58 53.09 -9.15 -4.83
C GLY A 58 52.15 -8.70 -3.68
N ARG A 59 51.58 -9.66 -2.94
CA ARG A 59 51.76 -9.93 -1.48
C ARG A 59 51.28 -8.94 -0.37
N SER A 60 50.40 -9.46 0.52
CA SER A 60 50.33 -9.36 2.02
C SER A 60 50.12 -7.97 2.68
N SER A 61 49.27 -7.75 3.71
CA SER A 61 49.34 -8.31 5.08
C SER A 61 48.16 -7.85 5.98
N GLN A 62 47.74 -8.71 6.93
CA GLN A 62 46.99 -8.40 8.18
C GLN A 62 47.95 -7.90 9.30
N PRO A 63 47.49 -7.22 10.39
CA PRO A 63 47.21 -7.93 11.67
C PRO A 63 46.16 -7.29 12.62
N SER A 64 45.97 -7.98 13.75
CA SER A 64 44.89 -7.99 14.76
C SER A 64 45.12 -7.11 16.02
N SER A 65 44.06 -6.84 16.80
CA SER A 65 44.12 -6.57 18.26
C SER A 65 42.74 -6.77 18.94
N SER A 66 42.63 -6.61 20.25
CA SER A 66 42.53 -7.65 21.31
C SER A 66 41.67 -7.13 22.48
N GLY A 67 40.95 -8.01 23.19
CA GLY A 67 40.33 -7.78 24.52
C GLY A 67 39.07 -6.90 24.49
N ILE A 68 38.06 -7.00 25.36
CA ILE A 68 38.03 -7.25 26.80
C ILE A 68 36.64 -7.83 27.17
N LYS A 69 36.61 -8.77 28.12
CA LYS A 69 35.39 -9.40 28.68
C LYS A 69 34.92 -8.64 29.92
N HIS A 70 33.63 -8.35 30.05
CA HIS A 70 32.99 -8.11 31.35
C HIS A 70 31.66 -8.85 31.46
N ARG A 71 31.59 -9.72 32.48
CA ARG A 71 30.46 -10.56 32.87
C ARG A 71 29.75 -9.89 34.05
N SER A 72 28.48 -9.52 33.90
CA SER A 72 27.62 -9.12 35.02
C SER A 72 26.93 -10.33 35.66
N PRO A 73 26.78 -10.42 36.99
CA PRO A 73 25.94 -11.44 37.60
C PRO A 73 24.49 -10.96 37.66
N ARG A 74 23.57 -11.78 37.16
CA ARG A 74 22.11 -11.60 37.31
C ARG A 74 21.63 -12.55 38.39
N SER A 75 21.29 -12.02 39.57
CA SER A 75 20.65 -12.77 40.65
C SER A 75 19.22 -13.13 40.25
N TYR A 76 18.85 -14.39 40.45
CA TYR A 76 17.46 -14.84 40.43
C TYR A 76 17.02 -15.03 41.88
N SER A 77 15.90 -14.43 42.26
CA SER A 77 15.17 -14.85 43.46
C SER A 77 13.87 -15.50 43.00
N VAL A 78 13.76 -16.79 43.31
CA VAL A 78 12.55 -17.58 43.21
C VAL A 78 11.55 -17.02 44.21
N LYS A 79 10.33 -16.74 43.77
CA LYS A 79 9.19 -16.57 44.67
C LYS A 79 8.04 -17.41 44.15
N GLU A 80 7.75 -18.37 45.01
CA GLU A 80 6.71 -19.38 45.01
C GLU A 80 5.32 -18.75 45.04
N GLY A 81 4.32 -19.54 44.62
CA GLY A 81 3.04 -19.09 44.12
C GLY A 81 2.13 -18.35 45.11
N ALA A 82 1.23 -17.56 44.54
CA ALA A 82 0.02 -17.10 45.19
C ALA A 82 -1.08 -16.89 44.14
N SER A 83 -2.16 -17.67 44.30
CA SER A 83 -3.57 -17.37 44.01
C SER A 83 -3.84 -16.23 43.02
N MET A 84 -4.34 -16.56 41.82
CA MET A 84 -4.91 -15.59 40.89
C MET A 84 -6.12 -14.90 41.52
N PRO A 85 -6.12 -13.57 41.75
CA PRO A 85 -7.36 -12.85 41.94
C PRO A 85 -8.01 -12.67 40.56
N VAL A 86 -9.23 -13.20 40.40
CA VAL A 86 -10.13 -12.86 39.30
C VAL A 86 -10.59 -11.41 39.52
N SER A 87 -9.71 -10.45 39.26
CA SER A 87 -10.02 -9.03 39.37
C SER A 87 -9.07 -8.21 38.51
N GLY A 88 -9.66 -7.52 37.53
CA GLY A 88 -8.99 -6.44 36.81
C GLY A 88 -8.09 -6.92 35.70
N LEU A 89 -8.67 -7.20 34.53
CA LEU A 89 -7.94 -6.94 33.29
C LEU A 89 -7.60 -5.45 33.32
N ASP A 90 -6.32 -5.14 33.50
CA ASP A 90 -5.80 -3.78 33.42
C ASP A 90 -6.19 -3.19 32.04
N PRO A 91 -6.84 -2.02 31.95
CA PRO A 91 -7.13 -1.36 30.67
C PRO A 91 -5.90 -1.18 29.76
N TYR A 92 -4.68 -1.27 30.33
CA TYR A 92 -3.40 -1.21 29.62
C TYR A 92 -2.76 -2.57 29.33
N MET A 93 -3.36 -3.69 29.76
CA MET A 93 -2.80 -5.04 29.50
C MET A 93 -2.77 -5.40 28.01
N PHE A 94 -3.57 -4.71 27.18
CA PHE A 94 -3.53 -4.85 25.73
C PHE A 94 -3.57 -3.45 25.10
N PRO A 95 -2.42 -2.81 24.83
CA PRO A 95 -2.40 -1.61 24.00
C PRO A 95 -2.89 -1.99 22.61
N SER A 96 -4.19 -1.80 22.35
CA SER A 96 -4.76 -2.06 21.05
C SER A 96 -4.21 -1.02 20.07
N LYS A 97 -3.45 -1.48 19.07
CA LYS A 97 -2.98 -0.64 17.96
C LYS A 97 -4.11 -0.38 16.96
N GLN A 98 -5.34 -0.17 17.45
CA GLN A 98 -6.47 0.03 16.58
C GLN A 98 -6.32 1.40 15.90
N LYS A 99 -6.02 1.38 14.61
CA LYS A 99 -6.00 2.56 13.74
C LYS A 99 -7.35 3.27 13.88
N SER A 100 -7.30 4.54 14.30
CA SER A 100 -8.47 5.36 14.52
C SER A 100 -9.27 5.50 13.22
N ILE A 101 -10.58 5.24 13.30
CA ILE A 101 -11.52 5.41 12.18
C ILE A 101 -11.43 6.83 11.61
N LYS A 102 -11.12 7.82 12.46
CA LYS A 102 -10.96 9.23 12.08
C LYS A 102 -9.83 9.47 11.07
N GLY A 103 -8.82 8.59 11.02
CA GLY A 103 -7.72 8.66 10.05
C GLY A 103 -8.03 8.01 8.69
N MET A 104 -9.14 7.27 8.57
CA MET A 104 -9.50 6.57 7.32
C MET A 104 -9.84 7.55 6.19
N PHE A 105 -10.42 8.71 6.52
CA PHE A 105 -10.70 9.81 5.59
C PHE A 105 -9.60 10.88 5.56
N SER A 106 -8.37 10.54 5.97
CA SER A 106 -7.23 11.43 5.76
C SER A 106 -7.11 11.79 4.27
N SER A 107 -6.71 13.03 3.99
CA SER A 107 -6.40 13.50 2.62
C SER A 107 -5.47 12.54 1.87
N ALA A 108 -4.57 11.84 2.58
CA ALA A 108 -3.69 10.83 2.01
C ALA A 108 -4.45 9.60 1.47
N ASN A 109 -5.46 9.11 2.18
CA ASN A 109 -6.25 7.95 1.73
C ASN A 109 -7.18 8.36 0.58
N LEU A 110 -7.80 9.53 0.66
CA LEU A 110 -8.58 10.10 -0.44
C LEU A 110 -7.73 10.29 -1.70
N LYS A 111 -6.47 10.75 -1.56
CA LYS A 111 -5.52 10.86 -2.70
C LYS A 111 -5.19 9.51 -3.31
N LYS A 112 -5.04 8.45 -2.51
CA LYS A 112 -4.81 7.08 -3.00
C LYS A 112 -6.02 6.54 -3.76
N VAL A 113 -7.22 6.68 -3.17
CA VAL A 113 -8.49 6.25 -3.80
C VAL A 113 -8.72 7.01 -5.10
N GLY A 114 -8.60 8.34 -5.07
CA GLY A 114 -8.74 9.19 -6.26
C GLY A 114 -7.78 8.78 -7.38
N LYS A 115 -6.49 8.54 -7.07
CA LYS A 115 -5.51 8.05 -8.06
C LYS A 115 -5.91 6.69 -8.65
N ALA A 116 -6.42 5.75 -7.84
CA ALA A 116 -6.83 4.44 -8.33
C ALA A 116 -8.02 4.55 -9.31
N ILE A 117 -9.03 5.35 -8.96
CA ILE A 117 -10.17 5.66 -9.81
C ILE A 117 -9.72 6.33 -11.12
N SER A 118 -8.88 7.37 -11.03
CA SER A 118 -8.38 8.07 -12.22
C SER A 118 -7.62 7.14 -13.16
N LYS A 119 -6.80 6.21 -12.63
CA LYS A 119 -6.12 5.19 -13.42
C LYS A 119 -7.12 4.26 -14.13
N PHE A 120 -8.18 3.82 -13.44
CA PHE A 120 -9.21 2.97 -14.04
C PHE A 120 -9.93 3.67 -15.20
N PHE A 121 -10.33 4.94 -15.01
CA PHE A 121 -10.97 5.74 -16.07
C PHE A 121 -10.04 5.93 -17.26
N LEU A 122 -8.79 6.32 -17.02
CA LEU A 122 -7.82 6.57 -18.08
C LEU A 122 -7.50 5.30 -18.87
N PHE A 123 -7.26 4.17 -18.20
CA PHE A 123 -6.89 2.92 -18.85
C PHE A 123 -8.02 2.34 -19.72
N ASN A 124 -9.27 2.48 -19.26
CA ASN A 124 -10.45 1.99 -19.99
C ASN A 124 -11.09 3.06 -20.89
N VAL A 125 -10.46 4.24 -21.01
CA VAL A 125 -10.95 5.37 -21.84
C VAL A 125 -12.38 5.76 -21.47
N ILE A 126 -12.71 5.71 -20.17
CA ILE A 126 -14.02 6.12 -19.64
C ILE A 126 -14.01 7.66 -19.55
N PRO A 127 -14.98 8.36 -20.16
CA PRO A 127 -15.03 9.81 -20.08
C PRO A 127 -15.34 10.24 -18.63
N PHE A 128 -14.68 11.30 -18.15
CA PHE A 128 -14.77 11.69 -16.74
C PHE A 128 -16.19 12.08 -16.30
N ASN A 129 -17.00 12.58 -17.22
CA ASN A 129 -18.40 12.87 -16.95
C ASN A 129 -19.20 11.62 -16.55
N ALA A 130 -18.71 10.40 -16.79
CA ALA A 130 -19.34 9.16 -16.30
C ALA A 130 -19.40 9.09 -14.77
N ALA A 131 -18.52 9.82 -14.06
CA ALA A 131 -18.60 9.95 -12.61
C ALA A 131 -19.75 10.86 -12.16
N ASP A 132 -20.14 11.82 -13.00
CA ASP A 132 -21.18 12.82 -12.72
C ASP A 132 -22.53 12.46 -13.36
N SER A 133 -22.52 11.61 -14.39
CA SER A 133 -23.70 11.26 -15.19
C SER A 133 -24.42 10.06 -14.59
N GLY A 134 -25.29 10.33 -13.60
CA GLY A 134 -26.24 9.36 -13.07
C GLY A 134 -25.86 8.78 -11.70
N PRO A 135 -26.75 7.96 -11.10
CA PRO A 135 -26.61 7.52 -9.72
C PRO A 135 -25.56 6.42 -9.52
N TYR A 136 -25.19 5.71 -10.58
CA TYR A 136 -24.48 4.43 -10.49
C TYR A 136 -23.05 4.56 -9.99
N TYR A 137 -22.33 5.59 -10.40
CA TYR A 137 -20.94 5.77 -9.98
C TYR A 137 -20.84 5.98 -8.46
N GLN A 138 -21.63 6.92 -7.92
CA GLN A 138 -21.64 7.16 -6.47
C GLN A 138 -22.22 5.97 -5.71
N SER A 139 -23.30 5.37 -6.21
CA SER A 139 -23.89 4.16 -5.61
C SER A 139 -22.90 3.00 -5.52
N MET A 140 -22.03 2.82 -6.52
CA MET A 140 -20.97 1.81 -6.48
C MET A 140 -19.97 2.10 -5.35
N ILE A 141 -19.52 3.36 -5.22
CA ILE A 141 -18.59 3.77 -4.15
C ILE A 141 -19.21 3.56 -2.77
N ASP A 142 -20.47 3.97 -2.59
CA ASP A 142 -21.20 3.83 -1.32
C ASP A 142 -21.40 2.36 -0.95
N THR A 143 -21.82 1.52 -1.91
CA THR A 143 -22.00 0.07 -1.69
C THR A 143 -20.69 -0.60 -1.26
N ILE A 144 -19.56 -0.23 -1.87
CA ILE A 144 -18.25 -0.75 -1.47
C ILE A 144 -17.88 -0.23 -0.07
N ALA A 145 -18.13 1.03 0.23
CA ALA A 145 -17.85 1.59 1.55
C ALA A 145 -18.66 0.89 2.66
N ASP A 146 -19.95 0.62 2.40
CA ASP A 146 -20.87 -0.05 3.31
C ASP A 146 -20.51 -1.52 3.55
N ALA A 147 -20.09 -2.23 2.50
CA ALA A 147 -19.59 -3.60 2.64
C ALA A 147 -18.29 -3.69 3.45
N GLY A 148 -17.53 -2.59 3.53
CA GLY A 148 -16.38 -2.44 4.41
C GLY A 148 -15.10 -3.13 3.92
N PRO A 149 -14.03 -3.14 4.72
CA PRO A 149 -12.74 -3.67 4.30
C PRO A 149 -12.76 -5.20 4.09
N GLY A 150 -12.06 -5.68 3.07
CA GLY A 150 -11.88 -7.12 2.80
C GLY A 150 -12.65 -7.65 1.60
N ILE A 151 -13.55 -6.84 1.02
CA ILE A 151 -14.14 -7.10 -0.29
C ILE A 151 -13.08 -7.12 -1.39
N LYS A 152 -13.19 -8.14 -2.25
CA LYS A 152 -12.38 -8.30 -3.45
C LYS A 152 -13.13 -7.74 -4.64
N GLY A 153 -12.41 -7.17 -5.59
CA GLY A 153 -12.98 -6.75 -6.87
C GLY A 153 -13.61 -7.94 -7.60
N LEU A 154 -14.77 -7.71 -8.20
CA LEU A 154 -15.43 -8.69 -9.06
C LEU A 154 -14.65 -8.86 -10.36
N THR A 155 -14.66 -10.08 -10.89
CA THR A 155 -14.10 -10.37 -12.21
C THR A 155 -15.07 -9.93 -13.31
N GLY A 156 -14.55 -9.64 -14.51
CA GLY A 156 -15.39 -9.27 -15.66
C GLY A 156 -16.45 -10.33 -16.01
N TYR A 157 -16.14 -11.62 -15.80
CA TYR A 157 -17.10 -12.70 -15.98
C TYR A 157 -18.24 -12.63 -14.95
N GLN A 158 -17.94 -12.41 -13.68
CA GLN A 158 -18.95 -12.28 -12.63
C GLN A 158 -19.88 -11.08 -12.91
N ILE A 159 -19.29 -9.93 -13.28
CA ILE A 159 -20.06 -8.72 -13.60
C ILE A 159 -20.95 -8.97 -14.82
N GLY A 160 -20.39 -9.50 -15.92
CA GLY A 160 -21.11 -9.68 -17.19
C GLY A 160 -22.00 -10.92 -17.27
N SER A 161 -22.07 -11.73 -16.22
CA SER A 161 -22.92 -12.92 -16.15
C SER A 161 -23.89 -12.79 -14.98
N SER A 162 -23.60 -13.39 -13.83
CA SER A 162 -24.56 -13.52 -12.73
C SER A 162 -25.14 -12.18 -12.27
N TYR A 163 -24.31 -11.17 -12.01
CA TYR A 163 -24.80 -9.91 -11.45
C TYR A 163 -25.58 -9.07 -12.45
N LEU A 164 -25.16 -9.04 -13.73
CA LEU A 164 -25.92 -8.33 -14.75
C LEU A 164 -27.26 -9.02 -15.05
N GLU A 165 -27.28 -10.35 -15.05
CA GLU A 165 -28.51 -11.12 -15.29
C GLU A 165 -29.53 -10.93 -14.16
N GLU A 166 -29.08 -10.87 -12.90
CA GLU A 166 -29.91 -10.53 -11.73
C GLU A 166 -30.56 -9.14 -11.89
N GLU A 167 -29.77 -8.11 -12.20
CA GLU A 167 -30.28 -6.73 -12.40
C GLU A 167 -31.31 -6.65 -13.54
N VAL A 168 -31.05 -7.33 -14.66
CA VAL A 168 -32.01 -7.38 -15.79
C VAL A 168 -33.31 -8.05 -15.36
N GLN A 169 -33.23 -9.14 -14.60
CA GLN A 169 -34.41 -9.84 -14.12
C GLN A 169 -35.23 -8.98 -13.15
N GLU A 170 -34.59 -8.27 -12.23
CA GLU A 170 -35.27 -7.35 -11.31
C GLU A 170 -36.01 -6.24 -12.06
N LEU A 171 -35.39 -5.68 -13.10
CA LEU A 171 -36.01 -4.68 -13.96
C LEU A 171 -37.19 -5.24 -14.75
N ASP A 172 -37.07 -6.45 -15.29
CA ASP A 172 -38.16 -7.11 -16.02
C ASP A 172 -39.37 -7.37 -15.12
N VAL A 173 -39.13 -7.79 -13.87
CA VAL A 173 -40.19 -7.94 -12.86
C VAL A 173 -40.83 -6.58 -12.56
N TYR A 174 -40.03 -5.54 -12.35
CA TYR A 174 -40.54 -4.20 -12.09
C TYR A 174 -41.40 -3.67 -13.25
N ILE A 175 -40.91 -3.77 -14.49
CA ILE A 175 -41.63 -3.35 -15.70
C ILE A 175 -42.94 -4.13 -15.86
N SER A 176 -42.90 -5.45 -15.62
CA SER A 176 -44.09 -6.31 -15.69
C SER A 176 -45.12 -5.93 -14.63
N SER A 177 -44.68 -5.61 -13.41
CA SER A 177 -45.57 -5.15 -12.34
C SER A 177 -46.25 -3.82 -12.68
N MET A 178 -45.53 -2.89 -13.31
CA MET A 178 -46.13 -1.63 -13.77
C MET A 178 -47.15 -1.84 -14.89
N LYS A 179 -46.86 -2.74 -15.83
CA LYS A 179 -47.77 -3.07 -16.94
C LYS A 179 -49.05 -3.78 -16.49
N LEU A 180 -49.02 -4.50 -15.38
CA LEU A 180 -50.20 -5.18 -14.81
C LEU A 180 -51.12 -4.23 -14.02
N ILE A 181 -50.61 -3.07 -13.61
CA ILE A 181 -51.33 -2.07 -12.82
C ILE A 181 -51.89 -0.94 -13.72
N SER A 182 -51.42 -0.84 -14.98
CA SER A 182 -51.88 0.12 -16.00
C SER A 182 -53.01 -0.44 -16.86
#